data_AF-A0A7N2N5R8-F1
#
_entry.id   AF-A0A7N2N5R8-F1
#
_cell.length_a   1.000
_cell.length_b   1.000
_cell.length_c   1.000
_cell.angle_alpha   90.00
_cell.angle_beta   90.00
_cell.angle_gamma   90.00
#
_symmetry.space_group_name_H-M   'P 1'
#
loop_
_entity.id
_entity.type
_entity.pdbx_description
1 polymer ?
#
loop_
_entity_poly.entity_id
_entity_poly.type
_entity_poly.pdbx_seq_one_letter_code
_entity_poly.pdbx_strand_id
1 'polypeptide(L)'
;MLMEYNKILVLSNNTRLVQLCNQGKDPTWTEQNFVADMNQLQQQGLTTHYLFVPNYIISHIIDLAAITTCFPVSHCRLNPDHV
;
A
#
# COMPACT_ATOMS: atom_id res chain seq x y z
N MET A 1 2.39 -22.99 16.64
CA MET A 1 2.93 -22.32 15.44
C MET A 1 1.75 -21.95 14.55
N LEU A 2 1.17 -20.77 14.76
CA LEU A 2 0.18 -20.23 13.82
C LEU A 2 0.94 -19.88 12.55
N MET A 3 0.48 -20.36 11.39
CA MET A 3 1.00 -19.92 10.10
C MET A 3 0.60 -18.45 9.93
N GLU A 4 1.45 -17.55 10.39
CA GLU A 4 1.25 -16.12 10.18
C GLU A 4 1.42 -15.84 8.68
N TYR A 5 0.32 -15.45 8.04
CA TYR A 5 0.30 -15.05 6.64
C TYR A 5 1.06 -13.73 6.47
N ASN A 6 2.39 -13.81 6.44
CA ASN A 6 3.26 -12.63 6.33
C ASN A 6 3.53 -12.26 4.85
N LYS A 7 2.62 -12.63 3.93
CA LYS A 7 2.75 -12.38 2.50
C LYS A 7 1.54 -11.62 1.99
N ILE A 8 1.77 -10.43 1.45
CA ILE A 8 0.73 -9.59 0.85
C ILE A 8 0.98 -9.48 -0.65
N LEU A 9 -0.06 -9.71 -1.46
CA LEU A 9 -0.09 -9.35 -2.87
C LEU A 9 -0.80 -8.01 -3.03
N VAL A 10 -0.08 -7.01 -3.52
CA VAL A 10 -0.59 -5.67 -3.81
C VAL A 10 -0.86 -5.56 -5.31
N LEU A 11 -2.12 -5.35 -5.67
CA LEU A 11 -2.51 -5.06 -7.05
C LEU A 11 -2.47 -3.55 -7.27
N SER A 12 -1.72 -3.09 -8.28
CA SER A 12 -1.59 -1.66 -8.56
C SER A 12 -1.67 -1.37 -10.05
N ASN A 13 -2.34 -0.29 -10.43
CA ASN A 13 -2.28 0.27 -11.78
C ASN A 13 -1.10 1.24 -11.97
N ASN A 14 -0.26 1.42 -10.95
CA ASN A 14 0.89 2.30 -11.02
C ASN A 14 2.14 1.50 -11.41
N THR A 15 2.54 1.60 -12.68
CA THR A 15 3.73 0.92 -13.20
C THR A 15 5.01 1.33 -12.46
N ARG A 16 5.13 2.60 -12.05
CA ARG A 16 6.30 3.09 -11.33
C ARG A 16 6.42 2.46 -9.95
N LEU A 17 5.31 2.32 -9.22
CA LEU A 17 5.28 1.64 -7.93
C LEU A 17 5.70 0.16 -8.05
N VAL A 18 5.14 -0.55 -9.03
CA VAL A 18 5.46 -1.96 -9.28
C VAL A 18 6.95 -2.13 -9.62
N GLN A 19 7.50 -1.24 -10.45
CA GLN A 19 8.94 -1.25 -10.77
C GLN A 19 9.81 -0.95 -9.54
N LEU A 20 9.41 0.04 -8.74
CA LEU A 20 10.14 0.44 -7.53
C LEU A 20 10.24 -0.73 -6.54
N CYS A 21 9.12 -1.40 -6.27
CA CYS A 21 9.08 -2.46 -5.26
C CYS A 21 9.59 -3.82 -5.74
N ASN A 22 9.46 -4.16 -7.03
CA ASN A 22 9.87 -5.48 -7.54
C ASN A 22 11.25 -5.49 -8.21
N GLN A 23 11.63 -4.41 -8.88
CA GLN A 23 12.82 -4.40 -9.74
C GLN A 23 14.00 -3.64 -9.11
N GLY A 24 13.82 -3.15 -7.87
CA GLY A 24 14.87 -2.41 -7.16
C GLY A 24 15.29 -1.13 -7.87
N LYS A 25 14.36 -0.50 -8.59
CA LYS A 25 14.62 0.76 -9.28
C LYS A 25 14.99 1.83 -8.25
N ASP A 26 15.91 2.73 -8.61
CA ASP A 26 16.30 3.79 -7.69
C ASP A 26 15.11 4.72 -7.35
N PRO A 27 14.79 4.89 -6.06
CA PRO A 27 13.72 5.79 -5.64
C PRO A 27 14.07 7.24 -5.94
N THR A 28 13.09 8.03 -6.36
CA THR A 28 13.24 9.50 -6.32
C THR A 28 13.20 9.99 -4.87
N TRP A 29 13.63 11.24 -4.65
CA TRP A 29 13.57 11.88 -3.32
C TRP A 29 12.20 11.73 -2.63
N THR A 30 11.12 11.91 -3.39
CA THR A 30 9.73 11.77 -2.89
C THR A 30 9.33 10.35 -2.53
N GLU A 31 10.04 9.34 -3.02
CA GLU A 31 9.73 7.92 -2.84
C GLU A 31 10.60 7.27 -1.74
N GLN A 32 11.65 7.95 -1.28
CA GLN A 32 12.60 7.39 -0.29
C GLN A 32 11.92 7.01 1.02
N ASN A 33 11.01 7.85 1.52
CA ASN A 33 10.27 7.57 2.75
C ASN A 33 9.43 6.29 2.60
N PHE A 34 8.71 6.17 1.48
CA PHE A 34 7.91 4.99 1.20
C PHE A 34 8.75 3.71 1.12
N VAL A 35 9.91 3.75 0.43
CA VAL A 35 10.81 2.59 0.36
C VAL A 35 11.38 2.23 1.73
N ALA A 36 11.74 3.23 2.55
CA ALA A 36 12.21 3.00 3.91
C ALA A 36 11.15 2.30 4.78
N ASP A 37 9.90 2.77 4.73
CA ASP A 37 8.78 2.17 5.45
C ASP A 37 8.54 0.71 5.00
N MET A 38 8.55 0.45 3.70
CA MET A 38 8.40 -0.89 3.16
C MET A 38 9.55 -1.84 3.56
N ASN A 39 10.78 -1.34 3.57
CA ASN A 39 11.94 -2.09 4.04
C ASN A 39 11.82 -2.42 5.54
N GLN A 40 11.34 -1.48 6.35
CA GLN A 40 11.11 -1.71 7.78
C GLN A 40 10.05 -2.81 7.99
N LEU A 41 8.94 -2.76 7.26
CA LEU A 41 7.90 -3.81 7.33
C LEU A 41 8.46 -5.17 6.91
N GLN A 42 9.31 -5.20 5.88
CA GLN A 42 9.97 -6.43 5.45
C GLN A 42 10.91 -6.99 6.52
N GLN A 43 11.66 -6.13 7.22
CA GLN A 43 12.50 -6.53 8.36
C GLN A 43 11.68 -7.07 9.54
N GLN A 44 10.43 -6.63 9.68
CA GLN A 44 9.47 -7.16 10.65
C GLN A 44 8.82 -8.49 10.20
N GLY A 45 9.20 -9.01 9.04
CA GLY A 45 8.74 -10.29 8.50
C GLY A 45 7.69 -10.18 7.40
N LEU A 46 7.21 -8.98 7.06
CA LEU A 46 6.19 -8.79 6.04
C LEU A 46 6.78 -8.82 4.62
N THR A 47 6.50 -9.87 3.87
CA THR A 47 6.83 -9.95 2.45
C THR A 47 5.70 -9.33 1.62
N THR A 48 6.04 -8.39 0.74
CA THR A 48 5.07 -7.80 -0.19
C THR A 48 5.47 -8.11 -1.63
N HIS A 49 4.47 -8.38 -2.47
CA HIS A 49 4.62 -8.58 -3.91
C HIS A 49 3.70 -7.63 -4.64
N TYR A 50 4.20 -6.92 -5.64
CA TYR A 50 3.41 -5.96 -6.39
C TYR A 50 3.08 -6.53 -7.77
N LEU A 51 1.83 -6.48 -8.19
CA LEU A 51 1.42 -6.89 -9.53
C LEU A 51 0.77 -5.71 -10.24
N PHE A 52 1.26 -5.42 -11.44
CA PHE A 52 0.62 -4.44 -12.30
C PHE A 52 -0.71 -4.98 -12.83
N VAL A 53 -1.78 -4.21 -12.67
CA VAL A 53 -3.11 -4.51 -13.18
C VAL A 53 -3.69 -3.31 -13.93
N PRO A 54 -4.38 -3.49 -15.07
CA PRO A 54 -5.06 -2.38 -15.73
C PRO A 54 -6.18 -1.78 -14.87
N ASN A 55 -6.51 -0.51 -15.12
CA ASN A 55 -7.55 0.23 -14.37
C ASN A 55 -8.88 -0.50 -14.26
N TYR A 56 -9.29 -1.26 -15.29
CA TYR A 56 -10.57 -1.97 -15.27
C TYR A 56 -10.64 -3.05 -14.17
N ILE A 57 -9.51 -3.58 -13.71
CA ILE A 57 -9.46 -4.61 -12.65
C ILE A 57 -9.73 -3.99 -11.27
N ILE A 58 -9.29 -2.75 -11.08
CA ILE A 58 -9.36 -2.05 -9.78
C ILE A 58 -10.23 -0.78 -9.85
N SER A 59 -11.12 -0.68 -10.84
CA SER A 59 -11.91 0.53 -11.11
C SER A 59 -12.72 0.96 -9.89
N HIS A 60 -13.39 0.01 -9.22
CA HIS A 60 -14.15 0.27 -8.00
C HIS A 60 -13.28 0.83 -6.86
N ILE A 61 -12.02 0.39 -6.75
CA ILE A 61 -11.08 0.91 -5.75
C ILE A 61 -10.61 2.32 -6.12
N ILE A 62 -10.40 2.59 -7.41
CA ILE A 62 -10.07 3.93 -7.91
C ILE A 62 -11.22 4.90 -7.61
N ASP A 63 -12.46 4.51 -7.88
CA ASP A 63 -13.65 5.32 -7.60
C ASP A 63 -13.77 5.60 -6.10
N LEU A 64 -13.59 4.58 -5.26
CA LEU A 64 -13.61 4.73 -3.81
C LEU A 64 -12.50 5.67 -3.32
N ALA A 65 -11.27 5.52 -3.84
CA ALA A 65 -10.15 6.39 -3.50
C ALA A 65 -10.47 7.84 -3.87
N ALA A 66 -11.00 8.10 -5.07
CA ALA A 66 -11.42 9.43 -5.49
C ALA A 66 -12.47 10.02 -4.53
N ILE A 67 -13.49 9.25 -4.15
CA ILE A 67 -14.51 9.67 -3.19
C ILE A 67 -13.88 10.03 -1.85
N THR A 68 -12.99 9.19 -1.30
CA THR A 68 -12.33 9.47 -0.01
C THR A 68 -11.44 10.72 -0.03
N THR A 69 -10.88 11.08 -1.20
CA THR A 69 -10.14 12.34 -1.33
C THR A 69 -11.04 13.56 -1.42
N CYS A 70 -12.24 13.43 -1.98
CA CYS A 70 -13.24 14.51 -2.03
C CYS A 70 -13.99 14.69 -0.70
N PHE A 71 -14.14 13.60 0.05
CA PHE A 71 -14.78 13.56 1.36
C PHE A 71 -13.77 12.99 2.36
N PRO A 72 -12.85 13.81 2.90
CA PRO A 72 -11.89 13.34 3.88
C PRO A 72 -12.67 12.70 5.04
N VAL A 73 -12.46 11.41 5.24
CA VAL A 73 -13.12 10.66 6.32
C VAL A 73 -12.57 11.19 7.64
N SER A 74 -13.29 12.12 8.26
CA SER A 74 -12.96 12.72 9.57
C SER A 74 -12.98 11.72 10.74
N HIS A 75 -13.24 10.44 10.48
CA HIS A 75 -13.51 9.42 11.48
C HIS A 75 -12.54 8.26 11.39
N CYS A 76 -11.35 8.42 11.98
CA CYS A 76 -10.58 7.32 12.59
C CYS A 76 -9.53 7.89 13.58
N ARG A 77 -9.96 8.68 14.57
CA ARG A 77 -9.43 8.48 15.92
C ARG A 77 -10.53 7.76 16.67
N LEU A 78 -10.37 6.46 16.91
CA LEU A 78 -11.09 5.80 17.98
C LEU A 78 -10.79 6.61 19.24
N ASN A 79 -11.80 7.27 19.78
CA ASN A 79 -11.70 7.94 21.06
C ASN A 79 -11.43 6.84 22.11
N PRO A 80 -10.30 6.84 22.83
CA PRO A 80 -10.00 5.79 23.80
C PRO A 80 -10.96 5.80 25.01
N ASP A 81 -11.75 6.87 25.18
CA ASP A 81 -12.48 7.15 26.42
C ASP A 81 -13.95 6.69 26.42
N HIS A 82 -14.40 5.80 25.53
CA HIS A 82 -15.80 5.32 25.52
C HIS A 82 -15.90 3.78 25.49
N VAL A 83 -15.30 3.13 26.48
CA VAL A 83 -15.70 1.78 26.96
C VAL A 83 -15.99 1.85 28.45
#